data_AF-A0A920AS78-F1
#
_entry.id   AF-A0A920AS78-F1
#
_cell.length_a   1.000
_cell.length_b   1.000
_cell.length_c   1.000
_cell.angle_alpha   90.00
_cell.angle_beta   90.00
_cell.angle_gamma   90.00
#
_symmetry.space_group_name_H-M   'P 1'
#
loop_
_entity.id
_entity.type
_entity.pdbx_description
1 polymer ?
#
loop_
_entity_poly.entity_id
_entity_poly.type
_entity_poly.pdbx_seq_one_letter_code
_entity_poly.pdbx_strand_id
1 'polypeptide(L)'
;MWIVGFISDNQNEQLIKSLVSDLEHRGPDESGYEIIKIDNGYLHLGSSRLSITGIIDGTMPMKNNSGDCLVYNGELYQIDQLKSKFNYRENTKSDTKILFDILKRNGTSAISELNGMFAFSFYNSEKMN
;
A
#
# COMPACT_ATOMS: atom_id res chain seq x y z
N MET A 1 12.10 1.28 -3.83
CA MET A 1 10.85 0.50 -3.88
C MET A 1 10.01 1.05 -5.03
N TRP A 2 9.20 0.21 -5.68
CA TRP A 2 8.35 0.59 -6.81
C TRP A 2 6.98 -0.02 -6.65
N ILE A 3 5.96 0.67 -7.13
CA ILE A 3 4.57 0.21 -7.14
C ILE A 3 4.05 0.22 -8.57
N VAL A 4 3.13 -0.69 -8.85
CA VAL A 4 2.38 -0.76 -10.11
C VAL A 4 0.90 -1.00 -9.79
N GLY A 5 0.02 -0.44 -10.61
CA GLY A 5 -1.40 -0.73 -10.51
C GLY A 5 -2.16 -0.41 -11.79
N PHE A 6 -3.17 -1.22 -12.09
CA PHE A 6 -4.04 -1.03 -13.25
C PHE A 6 -5.41 -1.67 -13.02
N ILE A 7 -6.41 -1.21 -13.79
CA ILE A 7 -7.76 -1.78 -13.82
C ILE A 7 -7.96 -2.45 -15.18
N SER A 8 -8.59 -3.63 -15.19
CA SER A 8 -8.99 -4.31 -16.41
C SER A 8 -10.30 -5.07 -16.25
N ASP A 9 -11.01 -5.29 -17.34
CA ASP A 9 -12.29 -6.02 -17.35
C ASP A 9 -12.15 -7.49 -16.94
N ASN A 10 -10.95 -8.07 -17.14
CA ASN A 10 -10.63 -9.45 -16.80
C ASN A 10 -9.50 -9.51 -15.75
N GLN A 11 -9.48 -10.59 -14.98
CA GLN A 11 -8.35 -10.93 -14.13
C GLN A 11 -7.13 -11.23 -15.00
N ASN A 12 -6.10 -10.40 -14.94
CA ASN A 12 -4.88 -10.49 -15.74
C ASN A 12 -3.64 -10.73 -14.86
N GLU A 13 -3.58 -11.93 -14.30
CA GLU A 13 -2.50 -12.35 -13.41
C GLU A 13 -1.13 -12.40 -14.10
N GLN A 14 -1.08 -12.77 -15.38
CA GLN A 14 0.17 -12.83 -16.13
C GLN A 14 0.80 -11.44 -16.30
N LEU A 15 -0.02 -10.43 -16.62
CA LEU A 15 0.47 -9.06 -16.78
C LEU A 15 1.01 -8.48 -15.47
N ILE A 16 0.27 -8.61 -14.36
CA ILE A 16 0.74 -8.06 -13.08
C ILE A 16 2.02 -8.76 -12.60
N LYS A 17 2.14 -10.08 -12.80
CA LYS A 17 3.39 -10.81 -12.51
C LYS A 17 4.57 -10.28 -13.32
N SER A 18 4.37 -10.08 -14.64
CA SER A 18 5.40 -9.53 -15.52
C SER A 18 5.82 -8.14 -15.05
N LEU A 19 4.85 -7.26 -14.76
CA LEU A 19 5.13 -5.89 -14.32
C LEU A 19 5.84 -5.85 -12.97
N VAL A 20 5.51 -6.75 -12.03
CA VAL A 20 6.24 -6.86 -10.76
C VAL A 20 7.65 -7.36 -10.98
N SER A 21 7.87 -8.36 -11.84
CA SER A 21 9.21 -8.87 -12.16
C SER A 21 10.09 -7.81 -12.83
N ASP A 22 9.52 -6.98 -13.71
CA ASP A 22 10.23 -5.84 -14.30
C ASP A 22 10.73 -4.84 -13.24
N LEU A 23 10.15 -4.82 -12.03
CA LEU A 23 10.57 -3.96 -10.92
C LEU A 23 11.59 -4.61 -9.98
N GLU A 24 11.80 -5.94 -10.05
CA GLU A 24 12.65 -6.70 -9.12
C GLU A 24 14.09 -6.22 -9.08
N HIS A 25 14.64 -5.80 -10.22
CA HIS A 25 16.01 -5.28 -10.31
C HIS A 25 16.26 -4.03 -9.44
N ARG A 26 15.20 -3.38 -8.94
CA ARG A 26 15.27 -2.19 -8.06
C ARG A 26 14.71 -2.43 -6.66
N GLY A 27 14.42 -3.68 -6.32
CA GLY A 27 13.88 -4.09 -5.05
C GLY A 27 13.75 -5.60 -4.95
N PRO A 28 14.87 -6.33 -4.87
CA PRO A 28 14.90 -7.79 -4.93
C PRO A 28 14.50 -8.48 -3.61
N ASP A 29 14.30 -7.73 -2.52
CA ASP A 29 14.16 -8.32 -1.18
C ASP A 29 12.74 -8.80 -0.88
N GLU A 30 11.72 -8.11 -1.42
CA GLU A 30 10.35 -8.60 -1.38
C GLU A 30 9.55 -8.06 -2.57
N SER A 31 8.81 -8.95 -3.23
CA SER A 31 7.88 -8.63 -4.32
C SER A 31 6.54 -9.33 -4.10
N GLY A 32 5.46 -8.72 -4.59
CA GLY A 32 4.12 -9.23 -4.39
C GLY A 32 3.08 -8.48 -5.22
N TYR A 33 1.91 -9.10 -5.38
CA TYR A 33 0.77 -8.49 -6.04
C TYR A 33 -0.55 -8.99 -5.45
N GLU A 34 -1.60 -8.22 -5.70
CA GLU A 34 -2.98 -8.53 -5.36
C GLU A 34 -3.90 -8.21 -6.53
N ILE A 35 -4.93 -9.04 -6.68
CA ILE A 35 -5.99 -8.83 -7.66
C ILE A 35 -7.31 -8.80 -6.92
N ILE A 36 -8.01 -7.67 -7.03
CA ILE A 36 -9.21 -7.37 -6.28
C ILE A 36 -10.36 -7.20 -7.27
N LYS A 37 -11.42 -7.98 -7.09
CA LYS A 37 -12.65 -7.80 -7.86
C LYS A 37 -13.34 -6.51 -7.42
N ILE A 38 -13.71 -5.68 -8.38
CA ILE A 38 -14.48 -4.44 -8.21
C ILE A 38 -15.71 -4.50 -9.12
N ASP A 39 -16.67 -3.59 -8.95
CA ASP A 39 -17.96 -3.62 -9.68
C ASP A 39 -17.81 -3.80 -11.19
N ASN A 40 -16.87 -3.07 -11.80
CA ASN A 40 -16.68 -3.03 -13.25
C ASN A 40 -15.35 -3.67 -13.69
N GLY A 41 -14.84 -4.67 -12.97
CA GLY A 41 -13.67 -5.43 -13.39
C GLY A 41 -12.76 -5.83 -12.24
N TYR A 42 -11.44 -5.69 -12.46
CA TYR A 42 -10.41 -6.15 -11.55
C TYR A 42 -9.34 -5.07 -11.37
N LEU A 43 -9.11 -4.70 -10.12
CA LEU A 43 -7.99 -3.87 -9.70
C LEU A 43 -6.78 -4.77 -9.43
N HIS A 44 -5.67 -4.48 -10.10
CA HIS A 44 -4.39 -5.16 -9.91
C HIS A 44 -3.44 -4.19 -9.23
N LEU A 45 -2.84 -4.60 -8.12
CA LEU A 45 -1.85 -3.82 -7.38
C LEU A 45 -0.61 -4.68 -7.15
N GLY A 46 0.57 -4.11 -7.32
CA GLY A 46 1.82 -4.83 -7.09
C GLY A 46 2.94 -3.92 -6.65
N SER A 47 3.98 -4.54 -6.10
CA SER A 47 5.15 -3.84 -5.60
C SER A 47 6.40 -4.71 -5.61
N SER A 48 7.56 -4.06 -5.73
CA SER A 48 8.87 -4.67 -5.47
C SER A 48 9.70 -3.72 -4.61
N ARG A 49 10.24 -4.20 -3.49
CA ARG A 49 10.97 -3.38 -2.51
C ARG A 49 12.38 -3.84 -2.23
N LEU A 50 13.25 -2.85 -2.07
CA LEU A 50 14.56 -2.99 -1.46
C LEU A 50 14.38 -2.70 0.03
N SER A 51 14.61 -3.68 0.89
CA SER A 51 14.48 -3.57 2.33
C SER A 51 15.76 -2.98 2.92
N ILE A 52 15.82 -1.65 3.04
CA ILE A 52 17.02 -0.96 3.55
C ILE A 52 17.19 -1.15 5.07
N THR A 53 16.08 -1.30 5.81
CA THR A 53 16.08 -1.28 7.28
C THR A 53 15.84 -2.63 7.94
N GLY A 54 15.64 -3.71 7.17
CA GLY A 54 15.47 -5.08 7.70
C GLY A 54 14.22 -5.29 8.55
N ILE A 55 13.31 -4.32 8.61
CA ILE A 55 12.05 -4.41 9.36
C ILE A 55 11.04 -5.17 8.48
N ILE A 56 10.64 -6.35 8.96
CA ILE A 56 9.71 -7.28 8.28
C ILE A 56 8.25 -6.81 8.37
N ASP A 57 7.96 -5.80 9.19
CA ASP A 57 6.61 -5.25 9.37
C ASP A 57 6.22 -4.28 8.24
N GLY A 58 6.04 -4.82 7.04
CA GLY A 58 5.75 -4.03 5.85
C GLY A 58 5.50 -4.83 4.57
N THR A 59 5.13 -6.11 4.68
CA THR A 59 4.88 -6.95 3.49
C THR A 59 3.87 -6.29 2.56
N MET A 60 4.25 -6.16 1.29
CA MET A 60 3.46 -5.46 0.27
C MET A 60 2.96 -6.44 -0.81
N PRO A 61 1.71 -6.32 -1.28
CA PRO A 61 0.69 -5.38 -0.82
C PRO A 61 0.21 -5.70 0.62
N MET A 62 0.01 -4.66 1.44
CA MET A 62 -0.53 -4.83 2.80
C MET A 62 -2.04 -4.95 2.74
N LYS A 63 -2.57 -6.00 3.37
CA LYS A 63 -4.01 -6.32 3.40
C LYS A 63 -4.56 -6.43 4.81
N ASN A 64 -5.88 -6.29 4.94
CA ASN A 64 -6.61 -6.71 6.13
C ASN A 64 -7.73 -7.71 5.79
N ASN A 65 -8.38 -8.22 6.83
CA ASN A 65 -9.48 -9.20 6.70
C ASN A 65 -10.76 -8.60 6.09
N SER A 66 -10.90 -7.27 6.04
CA SER A 66 -12.03 -6.60 5.39
C SER A 66 -11.90 -6.56 3.87
N GLY A 67 -10.70 -6.80 3.33
CA GLY A 67 -10.42 -6.69 1.89
C GLY A 67 -9.80 -5.36 1.47
N ASP A 68 -9.41 -4.50 2.42
CA ASP A 68 -8.64 -3.29 2.10
C ASP A 68 -7.21 -3.66 1.72
N CYS A 69 -6.63 -2.93 0.79
CA CYS A 69 -5.30 -3.22 0.25
C CYS A 69 -4.50 -1.94 0.02
N LEU A 70 -3.22 -1.94 0.41
CA LEU A 70 -2.29 -0.84 0.21
C LEU A 70 -1.04 -1.34 -0.51
N VAL A 71 -0.66 -0.63 -1.58
CA VAL A 71 0.73 -0.61 -2.07
C VAL A 71 1.32 0.75 -1.79
N TYR A 72 2.53 0.79 -1.26
CA TYR A 72 3.16 2.01 -0.77
C TYR A 72 4.65 1.99 -1.11
N ASN A 73 5.15 3.13 -1.57
CA ASN A 73 6.56 3.39 -1.81
C ASN A 73 6.94 4.75 -1.22
N GLY A 74 7.70 4.77 -0.14
CA GLY A 74 8.16 6.02 0.43
C GLY A 74 8.39 5.93 1.92
N GLU A 75 8.49 7.10 2.53
CA GLU A 75 8.64 7.28 3.97
C GLU A 75 7.73 8.41 4.46
N LEU A 76 7.01 8.16 5.55
CA LEU A 76 6.34 9.22 6.31
C LEU A 76 7.33 9.84 7.31
N TYR A 77 7.38 11.16 7.33
CA TYR A 77 8.19 11.92 8.27
C TYR A 77 7.39 12.27 9.52
N GLN A 78 8.11 12.51 10.62
CA GLN A 78 7.53 13.00 11.88
C GLN A 78 6.38 12.10 12.40
N ILE A 79 6.58 10.78 12.32
CA ILE A 79 5.58 9.75 12.64
C ILE A 79 4.93 9.97 14.02
N ASP A 80 5.69 10.39 15.03
CA ASP A 80 5.14 10.60 16.39
C ASP A 80 4.15 11.77 16.45
N GLN A 81 4.40 12.84 15.67
CA GLN A 81 3.46 13.94 15.54
C GLN A 81 2.21 13.51 14.77
N LEU A 82 2.39 12.73 13.70
CA LEU A 82 1.30 12.17 12.91
C LEU A 82 0.39 11.28 13.78
N LYS A 83 0.99 10.40 14.59
CA LYS A 83 0.26 9.56 15.54
C LYS A 83 -0.54 10.38 16.53
N SER A 84 0.06 11.43 17.09
CA SER A 84 -0.61 12.34 18.02
C SER A 84 -1.81 13.03 17.35
N LYS A 85 -1.61 13.54 16.13
CA LYS A 85 -2.64 14.23 15.34
C LYS A 85 -3.85 13.34 15.02
N PHE A 86 -3.60 12.08 14.66
CA PHE A 86 -4.66 11.12 14.33
C PHE A 86 -5.11 10.25 15.51
N ASN A 87 -4.71 10.60 16.75
CA ASN A 87 -4.97 9.81 17.96
C ASN A 87 -4.70 8.30 17.73
N TYR A 88 -3.57 8.01 17.08
CA TYR A 88 -3.16 6.67 16.71
C TYR A 88 -2.43 6.02 17.88
N ARG A 89 -3.03 4.97 18.45
CA ARG A 89 -2.59 4.37 19.72
C ARG A 89 -1.79 3.08 19.54
N GLU A 90 -1.77 2.52 18.34
CA GLU A 90 -1.05 1.26 18.10
C GLU A 90 0.47 1.46 18.24
N ASN A 91 1.10 0.56 18.96
CA ASN A 91 2.54 0.58 19.17
C ASN A 91 3.27 -0.06 17.98
N THR A 92 3.35 0.67 16.87
CA THR A 92 4.11 0.28 15.68
C THR A 92 5.02 1.41 15.21
N LYS A 93 6.17 1.07 14.65
CA LYS A 93 7.07 2.02 13.95
C LYS A 93 6.95 1.93 12.43
N SER A 94 6.12 1.02 11.92
CA SER A 94 5.88 0.86 10.49
C SER A 94 5.03 2.03 10.00
N ASP A 95 5.65 2.93 9.24
CA ASP A 95 4.97 4.02 8.57
C ASP A 95 3.88 3.51 7.61
N THR A 96 4.12 2.35 7.00
CA THR A 96 3.19 1.66 6.11
C THR A 96 1.91 1.27 6.86
N LYS A 97 2.03 0.65 8.05
CA LYS A 97 0.87 0.31 8.88
C LYS A 97 0.11 1.55 9.33
N ILE A 98 0.84 2.61 9.68
CA ILE A 98 0.25 3.88 10.11
C ILE A 98 -0.53 4.53 8.96
N LEU A 99 0.05 4.55 7.75
CA LEU A 99 -0.62 5.05 6.54
C LEU A 99 -1.91 4.26 6.27
N PHE A 100 -1.82 2.93 6.28
CA PHE A 100 -2.97 2.05 6.07
C PHE A 100 -4.13 2.39 7.00
N ASP A 101 -3.86 2.48 8.30
CA ASP A 101 -4.90 2.71 9.30
C ASP A 101 -5.46 4.14 9.28
N ILE A 102 -4.62 5.14 8.98
CA ILE A 102 -5.08 6.52 8.80
C ILE A 102 -5.99 6.60 7.57
N LEU A 103 -5.59 6.04 6.43
CA LEU A 103 -6.41 6.05 5.22
C LEU A 103 -7.72 5.27 5.42
N LYS A 104 -7.68 4.13 6.11
CA LYS A 104 -8.90 3.36 6.44
C LYS A 104 -9.89 4.19 7.25
N ARG A 105 -9.42 4.85 8.32
CA ARG A 105 -10.29 5.59 9.26
C ARG A 105 -10.73 6.96 8.74
N ASN A 106 -9.86 7.67 8.04
CA ASN A 106 -10.06 9.08 7.69
C ASN A 106 -10.27 9.31 6.19
N GLY A 107 -9.97 8.32 5.33
CA GLY A 107 -10.04 8.45 3.89
C GLY A 107 -9.07 9.49 3.32
N THR A 108 -9.41 10.03 2.15
CA THR A 108 -8.57 10.97 1.40
C THR A 108 -8.35 12.31 2.12
N SER A 109 -9.22 12.68 3.06
CA SER A 109 -9.07 13.91 3.84
C SER A 109 -7.75 13.97 4.62
N ALA A 110 -7.24 12.81 5.06
CA ALA A 110 -5.99 12.71 5.79
C ALA A 110 -4.75 12.98 4.93
N ILE A 111 -4.83 12.88 3.60
CA ILE A 111 -3.68 13.02 2.70
C ILE A 111 -3.00 14.38 2.86
N SER A 112 -3.80 15.44 3.03
CA SER A 112 -3.30 16.81 3.22
C SER A 112 -2.46 17.00 4.49
N GLU A 113 -2.54 16.05 5.41
CA GLU A 113 -1.87 16.08 6.71
C GLU A 113 -0.67 15.14 6.78
N LEU A 114 -0.44 14.35 5.73
CA LEU A 114 0.72 13.48 5.61
C LEU A 114 1.95 14.31 5.20
N ASN A 115 3.05 14.11 5.90
CA ASN A 115 4.35 14.67 5.53
C ASN A 115 5.30 13.53 5.18
N GLY A 116 6.00 13.63 4.07
CA GLY A 116 6.86 12.56 3.60
C GLY A 116 7.21 12.68 2.12
N MET A 117 7.95 11.69 1.64
CA MET A 117 8.16 11.45 0.22
C MET A 117 7.60 10.08 -0.10
N PHE A 118 6.45 10.05 -0.78
CA PHE A 118 5.76 8.80 -1.03
C PHE A 118 4.91 8.78 -2.30
N ALA A 119 4.66 7.57 -2.77
CA ALA A 119 3.59 7.21 -3.70
C ALA A 119 2.84 6.01 -3.11
N PHE A 120 1.51 5.96 -3.28
CA PHE A 120 0.71 4.83 -2.83
C PHE A 120 -0.53 4.62 -3.71
N SER A 121 -1.09 3.43 -3.62
CA SER A 121 -2.46 3.14 -4.04
C SER A 121 -3.16 2.38 -2.91
N PHE A 122 -4.35 2.85 -2.53
CA PHE A 122 -5.14 2.29 -1.43
C PHE A 122 -6.55 1.94 -1.92
N TYR A 123 -6.90 0.67 -1.79
CA TYR A 123 -8.23 0.15 -2.00
C TYR A 123 -8.95 0.02 -0.66
N ASN A 124 -10.11 0.66 -0.54
CA ASN A 124 -11.01 0.54 0.60
C ASN A 124 -12.27 -0.21 0.18
N SER A 125 -12.44 -1.41 0.73
CA SER A 125 -13.51 -2.35 0.42
C SER A 125 -14.91 -1.86 0.85
N GLU A 126 -14.99 -1.08 1.92
CA GLU A 126 -16.28 -0.62 2.48
C GLU A 126 -16.83 0.60 1.76
N LYS A 127 -16.00 1.38 1.05
CA LYS A 127 -16.39 2.60 0.35
C LYS A 127 -16.64 2.42 -1.15
N MET A 128 -16.43 1.21 -1.68
CA MET A 128 -16.56 0.88 -3.10
C MET A 128 -17.72 -0.09 -3.36
N ASN A 129 -18.62 -0.28 -2.38
CA ASN A 129 -19.91 -0.97 -2.52
C ASN A 129 -21.06 0.02 -2.38
#